data_AF-A0A962XMA7-F1
#
_entry.id   AF-A0A962XMA7-F1
#
_cell.length_a   1.000
_cell.length_b   1.000
_cell.length_c   1.000
_cell.angle_alpha   90.00
_cell.angle_beta   90.00
_cell.angle_gamma   90.00
#
_symmetry.space_group_name_H-M   'P 1'
#
loop_
_entity.id
_entity.type
_entity.pdbx_description
1 polymer ?
#
loop_
_entity_poly.entity_id
_entity_poly.type
_entity_poly.pdbx_seq_one_letter_code
_entity_poly.pdbx_strand_id
1 'polypeptide(L)'
;MFASIEQTIAQLRDQQYLCDRKLAAVAFLALQMRKPVLIEGPAGAGKTELAKAVAAALNRPLIRLQCYGGLDEAHALYEWEYGKQLLYTQILRDKISRLFEGVSDLHEAVAQLHLHEDVFFSEHFMVRRPILQAISSPDPVVL
;
A
#
# COMPACT_ATOMS: atom_id res chain seq x y z
N MET A 1 -14.08 -14.62 3.52
CA MET A 1 -13.17 -15.70 3.09
C MET A 1 -14.00 -16.78 2.41
N PHE A 2 -13.45 -17.49 1.42
CA PHE A 2 -14.13 -18.63 0.80
C PHE A 2 -14.19 -19.81 1.77
N ALA A 3 -15.33 -20.49 1.90
CA ALA A 3 -15.49 -21.64 2.81
C ALA A 3 -15.35 -23.00 2.09
N SER A 4 -15.45 -23.04 0.76
CA SER A 4 -15.27 -24.26 -0.05
C SER A 4 -14.83 -23.91 -1.48
N ILE A 5 -14.42 -24.94 -2.23
CA ILE A 5 -14.05 -24.81 -3.65
C ILE A 5 -15.30 -24.41 -4.46
N GLU A 6 -16.44 -25.03 -4.16
CA GLU A 6 -17.72 -24.81 -4.82
C GLU A 6 -18.23 -23.38 -4.58
N GLN A 7 -18.08 -22.85 -3.36
CA GLN A 7 -18.38 -21.45 -3.06
C GLN A 7 -17.42 -20.50 -3.80
N THR A 8 -16.13 -20.85 -3.90
CA THR A 8 -15.16 -20.05 -4.64
C THR A 8 -15.57 -19.92 -6.10
N ILE A 9 -15.99 -21.02 -6.74
CA ILE A 9 -16.48 -21.01 -8.13
C ILE A 9 -17.71 -20.11 -8.27
N ALA A 10 -18.69 -20.24 -7.35
CA ALA A 10 -19.91 -19.44 -7.39
C ALA A 10 -19.60 -17.94 -7.25
N GLN A 11 -18.79 -17.56 -6.24
CA GLN A 11 -18.48 -16.15 -6.00
C GLN A 11 -17.63 -15.53 -7.10
N LEU A 12 -16.69 -16.27 -7.71
CA LEU A 12 -15.95 -15.78 -8.86
C LEU A 12 -16.86 -15.60 -10.09
N ARG A 13 -17.83 -16.52 -10.29
CA ARG A 13 -18.83 -16.39 -11.35
C ARG A 13 -19.70 -15.15 -11.17
N ASP A 14 -20.08 -14.81 -9.94
CA ASP A 14 -20.84 -13.57 -9.65
C ASP A 14 -20.04 -12.32 -10.04
N GLN A 15 -18.71 -12.37 -9.95
CA GLN A 15 -17.79 -11.34 -10.44
C GLN A 15 -17.45 -11.48 -11.93
N GLN A 16 -18.26 -12.20 -12.71
CA GLN A 16 -18.08 -12.43 -14.14
C GLN A 16 -16.79 -13.17 -14.51
N TYR A 17 -16.20 -13.92 -13.57
CA TYR A 17 -15.00 -14.71 -13.79
C TYR A 17 -15.33 -16.22 -13.81
N LEU A 18 -15.13 -16.85 -14.98
CA LEU A 18 -15.35 -18.29 -15.15
C LEU A 18 -14.04 -19.05 -14.88
N CYS A 19 -13.99 -19.78 -13.77
CA CYS A 19 -12.87 -20.64 -13.41
C CYS A 19 -13.24 -22.13 -13.47
N ASP A 20 -12.25 -22.98 -13.72
CA ASP A 20 -12.38 -24.41 -13.50
C ASP A 20 -12.20 -24.76 -12.01
N ARG A 21 -12.45 -26.02 -11.66
CA ARG A 21 -12.31 -26.49 -10.28
C ARG A 21 -10.87 -26.42 -9.77
N LYS A 22 -9.87 -26.58 -10.66
CA LYS A 22 -8.45 -26.57 -10.28
C LYS A 22 -8.03 -25.16 -9.84
N LEU A 23 -8.36 -24.14 -10.63
CA LEU A 23 -8.05 -22.75 -10.30
C LEU A 23 -8.79 -22.29 -9.04
N ALA A 24 -10.05 -22.67 -8.89
CA ALA A 24 -10.81 -22.41 -7.67
C ALA A 24 -10.17 -23.07 -6.43
N ALA A 25 -9.68 -24.30 -6.56
CA ALA A 25 -8.99 -24.99 -5.47
C ALA A 25 -7.69 -24.28 -5.07
N VAL A 26 -6.90 -23.81 -6.04
CA VAL A 26 -5.68 -23.03 -5.77
C VAL A 26 -6.01 -21.73 -5.04
N ALA A 27 -6.99 -20.96 -5.53
CA ALA A 27 -7.40 -19.71 -4.91
C ALA A 27 -7.93 -19.93 -3.49
N PHE A 28 -8.77 -20.96 -3.29
CA PHE A 28 -9.29 -21.35 -1.99
C PHE A 28 -8.16 -21.69 -1.01
N LEU A 29 -7.27 -22.62 -1.39
CA LEU A 29 -6.17 -23.07 -0.53
C LEU A 29 -5.19 -21.94 -0.21
N ALA A 30 -4.85 -21.10 -1.19
CA ALA A 30 -3.95 -19.96 -0.99
C ALA A 30 -4.48 -18.98 0.06
N LEU A 31 -5.79 -18.70 0.05
CA LEU A 31 -6.43 -17.83 1.04
C LEU A 31 -6.48 -18.48 2.43
N GLN A 32 -6.78 -19.78 2.52
CA GLN A 32 -6.79 -20.51 3.79
C GLN A 32 -5.40 -20.63 4.41
N MET A 33 -4.37 -20.86 3.58
CA MET A 33 -2.99 -21.02 4.01
C MET A 33 -2.23 -19.69 4.15
N ARG A 34 -2.83 -18.58 3.72
CA ARG A 34 -2.19 -17.25 3.64
C ARG A 34 -0.86 -17.30 2.88
N LYS A 35 -0.86 -17.97 1.72
CA LYS A 35 0.32 -18.11 0.84
C LYS A 35 0.12 -17.33 -0.46
N PRO A 36 1.17 -16.67 -0.99
CA PRO A 36 1.09 -15.99 -2.27
C PRO A 36 0.91 -17.00 -3.42
N VAL A 37 0.31 -16.55 -4.51
CA VAL A 37 0.06 -17.35 -5.72
C VAL A 37 0.77 -16.69 -6.90
N LEU A 38 1.57 -17.49 -7.60
CA LEU A 38 2.10 -17.14 -8.92
C LEU A 38 1.21 -17.76 -9.99
N ILE A 39 0.78 -16.96 -10.97
CA ILE A 39 -0.08 -17.41 -12.07
C ILE A 39 0.65 -17.22 -13.38
N GLU A 40 0.90 -18.33 -14.06
CA GLU A 40 1.55 -18.36 -15.37
C GLU A 40 0.54 -18.75 -16.47
N GLY A 41 0.75 -18.21 -17.67
CA GLY A 41 -0.11 -18.52 -18.81
C GLY A 41 -0.02 -17.48 -19.93
N PRO A 42 -0.60 -17.75 -21.11
CA PRO A 42 -0.52 -16.88 -22.27
C PRO A 42 -1.21 -15.53 -22.03
N ALA A 43 -0.85 -14.52 -22.83
CA ALA A 43 -1.56 -13.24 -22.83
C ALA A 43 -3.06 -13.46 -23.09
N GLY A 44 -3.92 -12.72 -22.39
CA GLY A 44 -5.37 -12.86 -22.51
C GLY A 44 -6.01 -14.01 -21.71
N ALA A 45 -5.24 -14.86 -21.02
CA ALA A 45 -5.78 -15.98 -20.21
C ALA A 45 -6.50 -15.56 -18.90
N GLY A 46 -6.85 -14.28 -18.72
CA GLY A 46 -7.58 -13.81 -17.53
C GLY A 46 -6.77 -13.73 -16.24
N LYS A 47 -5.43 -13.74 -16.29
CA LYS A 47 -4.55 -13.69 -15.08
C LYS A 47 -4.81 -12.45 -14.21
N THR A 48 -4.79 -11.28 -14.82
CA THR A 48 -5.08 -10.00 -14.13
C THR A 48 -6.53 -9.93 -13.68
N GLU A 49 -7.44 -10.53 -14.45
CA GLU A 49 -8.86 -10.51 -14.14
C GLU A 49 -9.19 -11.39 -12.93
N LEU A 50 -8.44 -12.48 -12.72
CA LEU A 50 -8.58 -13.30 -11.51
C LEU A 50 -8.32 -12.47 -10.25
N ALA A 51 -7.26 -11.64 -10.23
CA ALA A 51 -6.94 -10.81 -9.06
C ALA A 51 -8.08 -9.83 -8.74
N LYS A 52 -8.67 -9.21 -9.77
CA LYS A 52 -9.85 -8.33 -9.61
C LYS A 52 -11.07 -9.08 -9.11
N ALA A 53 -11.37 -10.23 -9.70
CA ALA A 53 -12.51 -11.06 -9.33
C ALA A 53 -12.39 -11.57 -7.88
N VAL A 54 -11.20 -12.00 -7.46
CA VAL A 54 -10.92 -12.41 -6.07
C VAL A 54 -11.07 -11.23 -5.11
N ALA A 55 -10.52 -10.06 -5.44
CA ALA A 55 -10.67 -8.86 -4.61
C ALA A 55 -12.14 -8.47 -4.44
N ALA A 56 -12.90 -8.43 -5.53
CA ALA A 56 -14.33 -8.10 -5.50
C ALA A 56 -15.15 -9.16 -4.76
N ALA A 57 -14.91 -10.45 -5.00
CA ALA A 57 -15.60 -11.54 -4.32
C ALA A 57 -15.36 -11.56 -2.81
N LEU A 58 -14.18 -11.11 -2.36
CA LEU A 58 -13.84 -10.98 -0.95
C LEU A 58 -14.20 -9.61 -0.35
N ASN A 59 -14.71 -8.68 -1.17
CA ASN A 59 -14.93 -7.28 -0.82
C ASN A 59 -13.68 -6.62 -0.21
N ARG A 60 -12.53 -6.78 -0.88
CA ARG A 60 -11.23 -6.26 -0.45
C ARG A 60 -10.69 -5.24 -1.46
N PRO A 61 -9.96 -4.21 -0.99
CA PRO A 61 -9.21 -3.34 -1.89
C PRO A 61 -8.22 -4.15 -2.73
N LEU A 62 -8.18 -3.86 -4.03
CA LEU A 62 -7.12 -4.34 -4.92
C LEU A 62 -6.06 -3.25 -5.04
N ILE A 63 -4.87 -3.53 -4.53
CA ILE A 63 -3.69 -2.70 -4.69
C ILE A 63 -2.87 -3.32 -5.82
N ARG A 64 -2.48 -2.53 -6.82
CA ARG A 64 -1.75 -3.04 -7.97
C ARG A 64 -0.31 -2.54 -7.97
N LEU A 65 0.64 -3.46 -7.88
CA LEU A 65 2.04 -3.20 -8.20
C LEU A 65 2.32 -3.62 -9.65
N GLN A 66 2.72 -2.68 -10.50
CA GLN A 66 3.16 -2.99 -11.86
C GLN A 66 4.67 -3.21 -11.87
N CYS A 67 5.09 -4.45 -12.15
CA CYS A 67 6.51 -4.78 -12.27
C CYS A 67 7.00 -4.50 -13.70
N TYR A 68 8.03 -3.67 -13.82
CA TYR A 68 8.72 -3.36 -15.06
C TYR A 68 10.23 -3.22 -14.80
N GLY A 69 11.05 -3.23 -15.86
CA GLY A 69 12.48 -3.04 -15.71
C GLY A 69 12.81 -1.67 -15.14
N GLY A 70 13.55 -1.62 -14.01
CA GLY A 70 13.85 -0.38 -13.30
C GLY A 70 12.84 0.02 -12.23
N LEU A 71 11.93 -0.88 -11.82
CA LEU A 71 11.18 -0.72 -10.58
C LEU A 71 12.16 -0.71 -9.39
N ASP A 72 12.16 0.37 -8.61
CA ASP A 72 13.00 0.55 -7.43
C ASP A 72 12.16 0.61 -6.14
N GLU A 73 12.84 0.75 -5.01
CA GLU A 73 12.21 0.84 -3.69
C GLU A 73 11.31 2.07 -3.56
N ALA A 74 11.68 3.21 -4.17
CA ALA A 74 10.92 4.45 -4.09
C ALA A 74 9.56 4.36 -4.79
N HIS A 75 9.46 3.58 -5.87
CA HIS A 75 8.21 3.33 -6.59
C HIS A 75 7.42 2.14 -6.04
N ALA A 76 8.06 1.21 -5.33
CA ALA A 76 7.40 0.01 -4.78
C ALA A 76 6.92 0.20 -3.33
N LEU A 77 7.73 0.82 -2.46
CA LEU A 77 7.48 0.99 -1.02
C LEU A 77 6.92 2.37 -0.70
N TYR A 78 7.72 3.44 -0.81
CA TYR A 78 7.29 4.80 -0.52
C TYR A 78 8.24 5.85 -1.07
N GLU A 79 7.74 7.08 -1.21
CA GLU A 79 8.53 8.26 -1.55
C GLU A 79 8.25 9.39 -0.56
N TRP A 80 9.25 10.22 -0.28
CA TRP A 80 9.08 11.44 0.52
C TRP A 80 8.63 12.61 -0.37
N GLU A 81 7.54 13.28 0.00
CA GLU A 81 7.10 14.52 -0.65
C GLU A 81 7.90 15.72 -0.14
N TYR A 82 9.12 15.87 -0.66
CA TYR A 82 10.00 17.00 -0.33
C TYR A 82 9.35 18.37 -0.61
N GLY A 83 8.55 18.48 -1.68
CA GLY A 83 7.83 19.71 -2.01
C GLY A 83 6.84 20.12 -0.91
N LYS A 84 6.10 19.15 -0.35
CA LYS A 84 5.19 19.38 0.77
C LYS A 84 5.95 19.75 2.03
N GLN A 85 7.07 19.08 2.33
CA GLN A 85 7.93 19.43 3.46
C GLN A 85 8.47 20.86 3.35
N LEU A 86 8.99 21.25 2.19
CA LEU A 86 9.54 22.59 1.98
C LEU A 86 8.47 23.67 2.14
N LEU A 87 7.28 23.46 1.56
CA LEU A 87 6.15 24.38 1.71
C LEU A 87 5.73 24.50 3.18
N TYR A 88 5.69 23.38 3.91
CA TYR A 88 5.34 23.36 5.33
C TYR A 88 6.35 24.16 6.16
N THR A 89 7.65 23.97 5.90
CA THR A 89 8.73 24.75 6.53
C THR A 89 8.63 26.25 6.21
N GLN A 90 8.22 26.63 5.00
CA GLN A 90 8.02 28.03 4.62
C GLN A 90 6.82 28.65 5.34
N ILE A 91 5.68 27.97 5.38
CA ILE A 91 4.47 28.45 6.07
C ILE A 91 4.71 28.57 7.58
N LEU A 92 5.43 27.61 8.15
CA LEU A 92 5.73 27.60 9.57
C LEU A 92 6.93 28.46 9.95
N ARG A 93 7.69 29.01 9.00
CA ARG A 93 8.90 29.80 9.27
C ARG A 93 8.66 30.86 10.36
N ASP A 94 7.62 31.67 10.23
CA ASP A 94 7.34 32.74 11.19
C ASP A 94 6.95 32.21 12.57
N LYS A 95 6.25 31.07 12.64
CA LYS A 95 5.89 30.41 13.91
C LYS A 95 7.11 29.76 14.57
N ILE A 96 7.96 29.12 13.77
CA ILE A 96 9.22 28.51 14.17
C ILE A 96 10.18 29.59 14.70
N SER A 97 10.28 30.73 14.03
CA SER A 97 11.09 31.86 14.48
C SER A 97 10.66 32.37 15.86
N ARG A 98 9.36 32.40 16.16
CA ARG A 98 8.84 32.76 17.50
C ARG A 98 9.15 31.71 18.56
N LEU A 99 9.18 30.43 18.21
CA LEU A 99 9.54 29.35 19.15
C LEU A 99 11.00 29.46 19.62
N PHE A 100 11.88 30.06 18.81
CA PHE A 100 13.28 30.29 19.18
C PHE A 100 13.57 31.70 19.72
N GLU A 101 12.56 32.51 19.99
CA GLU A 101 12.77 33.80 20.65
C GLU A 101 13.36 33.56 22.06
N GLY A 102 14.65 33.85 22.22
CA GLY A 102 15.40 33.64 23.46
C GLY A 102 16.33 32.44 23.46
N VAL A 103 16.40 31.66 22.38
CA VAL A 103 17.38 30.58 22.22
C VAL A 103 18.62 31.14 21.51
N SER A 104 19.75 31.15 22.20
CA SER A 104 21.02 31.70 21.69
C SER A 104 21.90 30.67 20.98
N ASP A 105 21.65 29.37 21.20
CA ASP A 105 22.46 28.29 20.62
C ASP A 105 21.65 27.44 19.62
N LEU A 106 22.29 27.10 18.50
CA LEU A 106 21.72 26.26 17.45
C LEU A 106 21.43 24.86 17.97
N HIS A 107 22.24 24.35 18.91
CA HIS A 107 22.04 23.02 19.48
C HIS A 107 20.75 22.96 20.32
N GLU A 108 20.49 23.98 21.16
CA GLU A 108 19.25 24.10 21.93
C GLU A 108 18.02 24.26 21.03
N ALA A 109 18.13 25.03 19.94
CA ALA A 109 17.05 25.20 18.97
C ALA A 109 16.69 23.87 18.27
N VAL A 110 17.70 23.10 17.85
CA VAL A 110 17.50 21.78 17.23
C VAL A 110 16.92 20.78 18.23
N ALA A 111 17.33 20.81 19.50
CA ALA A 111 16.77 19.96 20.54
C ALA A 111 15.28 20.28 20.82
N GLN A 112 14.91 21.56 20.89
CA GLN A 112 13.51 21.96 21.01
C GLN A 112 12.67 21.57 19.79
N LEU A 113 13.24 21.60 18.58
CA LEU A 113 12.58 21.09 17.37
C LEU A 113 12.33 19.59 17.41
N HIS A 114 13.27 18.80 17.95
CA HIS A 114 13.10 17.35 18.07
C HIS A 114 12.01 16.98 19.08
N LEU A 115 11.75 17.80 20.10
CA LEU A 115 10.55 17.62 20.95
C LEU A 115 9.24 17.74 20.15
N HIS A 116 9.31 18.29 18.94
CA HIS A 116 8.24 18.37 17.96
C HIS A 116 8.58 17.55 16.68
N GLU A 117 9.22 16.39 16.84
CA GLU A 117 9.68 15.45 15.79
C GLU A 117 8.70 15.26 14.62
N ASP A 118 7.40 15.25 14.91
CA ASP A 118 6.33 15.04 13.92
C ASP A 118 6.16 16.18 12.88
N VAL A 119 6.75 17.36 13.12
CA VAL A 119 6.51 18.56 12.31
C VAL A 119 7.17 18.47 10.93
N PHE A 120 8.29 17.76 10.78
CA PHE A 120 9.04 17.70 9.51
C PHE A 120 9.29 16.28 8.99
N PHE A 121 9.41 15.29 9.87
CA PHE A 121 9.77 13.92 9.51
C PHE A 121 8.73 12.93 10.04
N SER A 122 7.51 13.04 9.53
CA SER A 122 6.41 12.13 9.84
C SER A 122 5.87 11.46 8.58
N GLU A 123 5.12 10.37 8.75
CA GLU A 123 4.39 9.70 7.65
C GLU A 123 3.47 10.65 6.88
N HIS A 124 3.17 11.82 7.43
CA HIS A 124 2.40 12.88 6.78
C HIS A 124 3.04 13.43 5.51
N PHE A 125 4.35 13.25 5.36
CA PHE A 125 5.12 13.61 4.16
C PHE A 125 5.52 12.40 3.31
N MET A 126 4.96 11.23 3.61
CA MET A 126 5.28 9.99 2.91
C MET A 126 4.15 9.59 1.98
N VAL A 127 4.46 9.44 0.69
CA VAL A 127 3.57 8.81 -0.28
C VAL A 127 3.79 7.33 -0.22
N ARG A 128 2.82 6.62 0.36
CA ARG A 128 2.81 5.16 0.38
C ARG A 128 2.59 4.63 -1.03
N ARG A 129 3.48 3.75 -1.50
CA ARG A 129 3.37 3.03 -2.77
C ARG A 129 2.77 1.63 -2.54
N PRO A 130 2.50 0.83 -3.58
CA PRO A 130 1.68 -0.38 -3.46
C PRO A 130 2.08 -1.35 -2.34
N ILE A 131 3.38 -1.60 -2.12
CA ILE A 131 3.81 -2.54 -1.08
C ILE A 131 3.54 -1.99 0.31
N LEU A 132 3.97 -0.75 0.61
CA LEU A 132 3.74 -0.15 1.93
C LEU A 132 2.24 0.03 2.19
N GLN A 133 1.49 0.44 1.17
CA GLN A 133 0.04 0.55 1.26
C GLN A 133 -0.61 -0.79 1.64
N ALA A 134 -0.13 -1.91 1.07
CA ALA A 134 -0.69 -3.22 1.36
C ALA A 134 -0.35 -3.73 2.76
N ILE A 135 0.90 -3.59 3.21
CA ILE A 135 1.34 -4.08 4.52
C ILE A 135 0.82 -3.22 5.68
N SER A 136 0.62 -1.92 5.46
CA SER A 136 0.12 -0.98 6.47
C SER A 136 -1.40 -0.81 6.43
N SER A 137 -2.10 -1.57 5.59
CA SER A 137 -3.57 -1.51 5.51
C SER A 137 -4.19 -2.06 6.80
N PRO A 138 -5.14 -1.34 7.43
CA PRO A 138 -5.85 -1.85 8.60
C PRO A 138 -6.74 -3.05 8.25
N ASP A 139 -7.23 -3.09 7.01
CA ASP A 139 -8.06 -4.15 6.47
C ASP A 139 -7.28 -5.08 5.53
N PRO A 140 -7.64 -6.36 5.41
CA PRO A 140 -7.01 -7.26 4.45
C PRO A 140 -7.22 -6.79 3.00
N VAL A 141 -6.14 -6.75 2.23
CA VAL A 141 -6.14 -6.36 0.82
C VAL A 141 -5.79 -7.54 -0.09
N VAL A 142 -6.00 -7.35 -1.39
CA VAL A 142 -5.37 -8.14 -2.45
C VAL A 142 -4.29 -7.26 -3.07
N LEU A 143 -3.04 -7.72 -3.06
CA LEU A 143 -1.90 -7.08 -3.73
C LEU A 143 -1.58 -7.81 -5.05
#